data_AF-A0AAW9BBZ3-F1
#
_entry.id   AF-A0AAW9BBZ3-F1
#
_cell.length_a   1.000
_cell.length_b   1.000
_cell.length_c   1.000
_cell.angle_alpha   90.00
_cell.angle_beta   90.00
_cell.angle_gamma   90.00
#
_symmetry.space_group_name_H-M   'P 1'
#
loop_
_entity.id
_entity.type
_entity.pdbx_description
1 polymer ?
#
loop_
_entity_poly.entity_id
_entity_poly.type
_entity_poly.pdbx_seq_one_letter_code
_entity_poly.pdbx_strand_id
1 'polypeptide(L)'
;MTDEFKKSTANLKKAVPLMIKNHVAATPANYALWYTYVDKTIPELNFEMDEVLEHYGICPPAANKQLYNNYVASRAETSLEDLKTNVEVLLHEVSSSMSDTLSDTSSFSAMVDKSFNKLEKVEDNSLSIEEVMVVIR
;
A
#
# COMPACT_ATOMS: atom_id res chain seq x y z
N MET A 1 -1.93 16.51 -4.78
CA MET A 1 -1.94 15.41 -3.77
C MET A 1 -1.57 16.02 -2.43
N THR A 2 -2.59 16.32 -1.64
CA THR A 2 -2.53 17.08 -0.38
C THR A 2 -1.80 16.30 0.71
N ASP A 3 -1.01 16.98 1.55
CA ASP A 3 -0.18 16.34 2.58
C ASP A 3 -0.96 15.48 3.59
N GLU A 4 -2.26 15.76 3.72
CA GLU A 4 -3.23 14.96 4.48
C GLU A 4 -3.36 13.52 3.96
N PHE A 5 -3.36 13.33 2.64
CA PHE A 5 -3.42 12.00 2.03
C PHE A 5 -2.14 11.18 2.29
N LYS A 6 -0.98 11.84 2.26
CA LYS A 6 0.31 11.22 2.61
C LYS A 6 0.34 10.79 4.08
N LYS A 7 -0.19 11.64 4.97
CA LYS A 7 -0.29 11.36 6.41
C LYS A 7 -1.19 10.15 6.67
N SER A 8 -2.39 10.13 6.09
CA SER A 8 -3.33 9.02 6.24
C SER A 8 -2.76 7.70 5.71
N THR A 9 -2.07 7.73 4.56
CA THR A 9 -1.39 6.55 4.01
C THR A 9 -0.26 6.06 4.91
N ALA A 10 0.54 6.96 5.49
CA ALA A 10 1.61 6.59 6.42
C ALA A 10 1.06 5.97 7.71
N ASN A 11 -0.05 6.49 8.23
CA ASN A 11 -0.72 5.95 9.40
C ASN A 11 -1.30 4.56 9.12
N LEU A 12 -1.91 4.36 7.94
CA LEU A 12 -2.40 3.05 7.52
C LEU A 12 -1.28 1.99 7.48
N LYS A 13 -0.14 2.33 6.88
CA LYS A 13 1.04 1.44 6.82
C LYS A 13 1.61 1.08 8.19
N LYS A 14 1.31 1.85 9.24
CA LYS A 14 1.73 1.59 10.62
C LYS A 14 0.67 0.84 11.43
N ALA A 15 -0.61 1.21 11.28
CA ALA A 15 -1.71 0.65 12.07
C ALA A 15 -1.93 -0.84 11.79
N VAL A 16 -1.91 -1.25 10.52
CA VAL A 16 -2.19 -2.65 10.16
C VAL A 16 -1.16 -3.63 10.73
N PRO A 17 0.17 -3.42 10.61
CA PRO A 17 1.16 -4.27 11.26
C PRO A 17 1.02 -4.31 12.78
N LEU A 18 0.66 -3.19 13.41
CA LEU A 18 0.44 -3.13 14.85
C LEU A 18 -0.78 -3.94 15.29
N MET A 19 -1.87 -3.92 14.53
CA MET A 19 -3.04 -4.77 14.79
C MET A 19 -2.68 -6.25 14.73
N ILE A 20 -1.93 -6.65 13.69
CA ILE A 20 -1.47 -8.05 13.53
C ILE A 20 -0.58 -8.46 14.70
N LYS A 21 0.40 -7.63 15.06
CA LYS A 21 1.32 -7.87 16.19
C LYS A 21 0.57 -8.06 17.50
N ASN A 22 -0.51 -7.31 17.70
CA ASN A 22 -1.30 -7.31 18.94
C ASN A 22 -2.54 -8.21 18.88
N HIS A 23 -2.61 -9.11 17.90
CA HIS A 23 -3.69 -10.11 17.74
C HIS A 23 -5.09 -9.51 17.56
N VAL A 24 -5.17 -8.35 16.90
CA VAL A 24 -6.42 -7.65 16.61
C VAL A 24 -6.86 -7.93 15.17
N ALA A 25 -8.11 -8.39 15.01
CA ALA A 25 -8.69 -8.63 13.68
C ALA A 25 -8.81 -7.34 12.85
N ALA A 26 -8.55 -7.43 11.55
CA ALA A 26 -8.65 -6.34 10.59
C ALA A 26 -10.12 -6.01 10.23
N THR A 27 -10.87 -5.51 11.20
CA THR A 27 -12.24 -4.99 11.01
C THR A 27 -12.24 -3.46 10.93
N PRO A 28 -13.24 -2.81 10.30
CA PRO A 28 -13.30 -1.36 10.22
C PRO A 28 -13.26 -0.65 11.58
N ALA A 29 -13.97 -1.18 12.57
CA ALA A 29 -13.98 -0.62 13.93
C ALA A 29 -12.58 -0.68 14.58
N ASN A 30 -11.92 -1.83 14.49
CA ASN A 30 -10.58 -1.98 15.03
C ASN A 30 -9.59 -1.08 14.28
N TYR A 31 -9.72 -1.00 12.96
CA TYR A 31 -8.88 -0.11 12.18
C TYR A 31 -9.03 1.35 12.62
N ALA A 32 -10.25 1.84 12.81
CA ALA A 32 -10.49 3.22 13.26
C ALA A 32 -9.81 3.51 14.61
N LEU A 33 -9.85 2.56 15.55
CA LEU A 33 -9.14 2.68 16.83
C LEU A 33 -7.62 2.74 16.66
N TRP A 34 -7.05 1.79 15.93
CA TRP A 34 -5.60 1.67 15.78
C TRP A 34 -5.01 2.77 14.89
N TYR A 35 -5.78 3.27 13.93
CA TYR A 35 -5.44 4.47 13.18
C TYR A 35 -5.39 5.69 14.11
N THR A 36 -6.41 5.90 14.94
CA THR A 36 -6.46 7.03 15.89
C THR A 36 -5.31 6.99 16.89
N TYR A 37 -4.96 5.79 17.36
CA TYR A 37 -3.78 5.55 18.18
C TYR A 37 -2.48 5.94 17.46
N VAL A 38 -2.27 5.50 16.21
CA VAL A 38 -1.07 5.84 15.43
C VAL A 38 -1.00 7.34 15.10
N ASP A 39 -2.15 7.96 14.82
CA ASP A 39 -2.24 9.37 14.46
C ASP A 39 -2.01 10.31 15.67
N LYS A 40 -2.04 9.76 16.89
CA LYS A 40 -1.81 10.47 18.16
C LYS A 40 -2.72 11.67 18.37
N THR A 41 -3.94 11.61 17.86
CA THR A 41 -4.91 12.72 17.93
C THR A 41 -5.70 12.75 19.24
N ILE A 42 -5.66 11.66 20.02
CA ILE A 42 -6.32 11.55 21.32
C ILE A 42 -5.28 11.03 22.34
N PRO A 43 -4.57 11.92 23.05
CA PRO A 43 -3.51 11.55 24.00
C PRO A 43 -3.97 10.55 25.07
N GLU A 44 -5.22 10.66 25.53
CA GLU A 44 -5.82 9.76 26.53
C GLU A 44 -5.96 8.34 25.98
N LEU A 45 -6.39 8.19 24.72
CA LEU A 45 -6.43 6.88 24.04
C LEU A 45 -5.01 6.29 23.93
N ASN A 46 -4.02 7.11 23.58
CA ASN A 46 -2.65 6.65 23.48
C ASN A 46 -2.12 6.12 24.81
N PHE A 47 -2.36 6.86 25.89
CA PHE A 47 -1.95 6.46 27.22
C PHE A 47 -2.60 5.13 27.64
N GLU A 48 -3.93 5.01 27.55
CA GLU A 48 -4.62 3.77 27.94
C GLU A 48 -4.25 2.58 27.04
N MET A 49 -4.07 2.81 25.74
CA MET A 49 -3.61 1.76 24.83
C MET A 49 -2.21 1.29 25.21
N ASP A 50 -1.29 2.21 25.50
CA ASP A 50 0.07 1.86 25.92
C ASP A 50 0.06 1.05 27.23
N GLU A 51 -0.77 1.41 28.21
CA GLU A 51 -0.93 0.63 29.46
C GLU A 51 -1.47 -0.78 29.20
N VAL A 52 -2.46 -0.92 28.31
CA VAL A 52 -2.98 -2.25 27.91
C VAL A 52 -1.89 -3.08 27.27
N LEU A 53 -1.11 -2.50 26.35
CA LEU A 53 -0.04 -3.21 25.65
C LEU A 53 1.12 -3.57 26.57
N GLU A 54 1.47 -2.71 27.52
CA GLU A 54 2.50 -2.98 28.52
C GLU A 54 2.06 -4.09 29.48
N HIS A 55 0.81 -4.07 29.94
CA HIS A 55 0.30 -5.02 30.92
C HIS A 55 0.09 -6.42 30.32
N TYR A 56 -0.49 -6.50 29.11
CA TYR A 56 -0.91 -7.78 28.52
C TYR A 56 0.04 -8.29 27.42
N GLY A 57 0.96 -7.46 26.91
CA GLY A 57 1.82 -7.77 25.77
C GLY A 57 1.10 -7.91 24.42
N ILE A 58 -0.23 -7.81 24.43
CA ILE A 58 -1.16 -7.83 23.28
C ILE A 58 -2.34 -6.90 23.61
N CYS A 59 -3.30 -6.75 22.70
CA CYS A 59 -4.54 -6.03 22.97
C CYS A 59 -5.72 -7.01 23.09
N PRO A 60 -6.19 -7.34 24.31
CA PRO A 60 -7.32 -8.24 24.49
C PRO A 60 -8.59 -7.71 23.81
N PRO A 61 -9.47 -8.58 23.25
CA PRO A 61 -10.68 -8.14 22.56
C PRO A 61 -11.61 -7.25 23.40
N ALA A 62 -11.69 -7.50 24.71
CA ALA A 62 -12.48 -6.69 25.65
C ALA A 62 -11.92 -5.27 25.79
N ALA A 63 -10.61 -5.15 26.01
CA ALA A 63 -9.91 -3.86 26.12
C ALA A 63 -10.01 -3.07 24.79
N ASN A 64 -9.76 -3.73 23.66
CA ASN A 64 -9.92 -3.12 22.34
C ASN A 64 -11.35 -2.58 22.12
N LYS A 65 -12.38 -3.36 22.47
CA LYS A 65 -13.77 -2.92 22.34
C LYS A 65 -14.11 -1.75 23.27
N GLN A 66 -13.58 -1.76 24.50
CA GLN A 66 -13.75 -0.67 25.46
C GLN A 66 -13.11 0.62 24.95
N LEU A 67 -11.85 0.56 24.52
CA LEU A 67 -11.13 1.70 23.96
C LEU A 67 -11.84 2.26 22.72
N TYR A 68 -12.34 1.39 21.83
CA TYR A 68 -13.16 1.81 20.70
C TYR A 68 -14.41 2.58 21.15
N ASN A 69 -15.16 2.04 22.12
CA ASN A 69 -16.38 2.69 22.59
C ASN A 69 -16.11 4.03 23.27
N ASN A 70 -15.04 4.12 24.05
CA ASN A 70 -14.70 5.32 24.82
C ASN A 70 -14.19 6.46 23.93
N TYR A 71 -13.41 6.14 22.90
CA TYR A 71 -12.63 7.14 22.16
C TYR A 71 -13.06 7.33 20.70
N VAL A 72 -13.71 6.33 20.11
CA VAL A 72 -14.01 6.30 18.68
C VAL A 72 -15.51 6.24 18.40
N ALA A 73 -16.28 5.43 19.12
CA ALA A 73 -17.70 5.22 18.82
C ALA A 73 -18.55 6.50 18.86
N SER A 74 -18.24 7.45 19.75
CA SER A 74 -18.91 8.76 19.81
C SER A 74 -18.52 9.70 18.66
N ARG A 75 -17.42 9.43 17.96
CA ARG A 75 -16.93 10.14 16.76
C ARG A 75 -17.22 9.38 15.45
N ALA A 76 -17.75 8.16 15.53
CA ALA A 76 -17.69 7.18 14.44
C ALA A 76 -18.71 7.37 13.31
N GLU A 77 -19.79 8.14 13.48
CA GLU A 77 -20.79 8.30 12.42
C GLU A 77 -20.25 9.10 11.22
N THR A 78 -19.33 10.05 11.42
CA THR A 78 -18.75 10.85 10.33
C THR A 78 -17.50 10.20 9.73
N SER A 79 -16.69 9.48 10.53
CA SER A 79 -15.37 8.99 10.09
C SER A 79 -15.39 7.68 9.30
N LEU A 80 -16.47 6.89 9.36
CA LEU A 80 -16.51 5.57 8.72
C LEU A 80 -16.69 5.65 7.20
N GLU A 81 -17.47 6.62 6.73
CA GLU A 81 -17.67 6.87 5.29
C GLU A 81 -16.37 7.38 4.64
N ASP A 82 -15.71 8.35 5.26
CA ASP A 82 -14.41 8.87 4.80
C ASP A 82 -13.35 7.76 4.72
N LEU A 83 -13.33 6.86 5.71
CA LEU A 83 -12.42 5.72 5.69
C LEU A 83 -12.72 4.77 4.54
N LYS A 84 -13.99 4.44 4.31
CA LYS A 84 -14.41 3.57 3.21
C LYS A 84 -13.96 4.16 1.86
N THR A 85 -14.21 5.44 1.64
CA THR A 85 -13.80 6.15 0.42
C THR A 85 -12.28 6.12 0.25
N ASN A 86 -11.51 6.36 1.32
CA ASN A 86 -10.04 6.30 1.25
C ASN A 86 -9.52 4.90 0.92
N VAL A 87 -10.15 3.84 1.44
CA VAL A 87 -9.79 2.45 1.10
C VAL A 87 -10.13 2.12 -0.34
N GLU A 88 -11.28 2.56 -0.86
CA GLU A 88 -11.66 2.37 -2.27
C GLU A 88 -10.65 3.03 -3.22
N VAL A 89 -10.20 4.25 -2.89
CA VAL A 89 -9.16 4.95 -3.66
C VAL A 89 -7.85 4.18 -3.64
N LEU A 90 -7.40 3.68 -2.48
CA LEU A 90 -6.17 2.90 -2.38
C LEU A 90 -6.24 1.61 -3.19
N LEU A 91 -7.38 0.90 -3.15
CA LEU A 91 -7.58 -0.30 -3.95
C LEU A 91 -7.51 0.02 -5.46
N HIS A 92 -8.09 1.14 -5.88
CA HIS A 92 -8.01 1.58 -7.27
C HIS A 92 -6.58 1.92 -7.69
N GLU A 93 -5.82 2.64 -6.86
CA GLU A 93 -4.41 2.98 -7.14
C GLU A 93 -3.53 1.74 -7.23
N VAL A 94 -3.73 0.76 -6.34
CA VAL A 94 -3.00 -0.52 -6.39
C VAL A 94 -3.35 -1.28 -7.67
N SER A 95 -4.63 -1.36 -8.04
CA SER A 95 -5.06 -2.00 -9.28
C SER A 95 -4.47 -1.32 -10.51
N SER A 96 -4.45 0.01 -10.55
CA SER A 96 -3.84 0.78 -11.64
C SER A 96 -2.34 0.49 -11.74
N SER A 97 -1.62 0.58 -10.62
CA SER A 97 -0.16 0.35 -10.58
C SER A 97 0.20 -1.06 -11.04
N MET A 98 -0.61 -2.06 -10.69
CA MET A 98 -0.43 -3.44 -11.17
C MET A 98 -0.68 -3.55 -12.68
N SER A 99 -1.72 -2.89 -13.18
CA SER A 99 -2.02 -2.85 -14.62
C SER A 99 -0.89 -2.19 -15.41
N ASP A 100 -0.35 -1.07 -14.91
CA ASP A 100 0.76 -0.36 -15.52
C ASP A 100 2.02 -1.23 -15.55
N THR A 101 2.35 -1.89 -14.43
CA THR A 101 3.48 -2.83 -14.35
C THR A 101 3.36 -3.97 -15.35
N LEU A 102 2.14 -4.51 -15.53
CA LEU A 102 1.88 -5.58 -16.51
C LEU A 102 2.06 -5.08 -17.94
N SER A 103 1.54 -3.89 -18.25
CA SER A 103 1.68 -3.23 -19.55
C SER A 103 3.13 -2.95 -19.90
N ASP A 104 3.90 -2.41 -18.95
CA ASP A 104 5.32 -2.11 -19.11
C ASP A 104 6.14 -3.39 -19.33
N THR A 105 5.86 -4.44 -18.57
CA THR A 105 6.53 -5.74 -18.73
C THR A 105 6.22 -6.37 -20.09
N SER A 106 4.96 -6.27 -20.55
CA SER A 106 4.57 -6.75 -21.88
C SER A 106 5.28 -5.98 -23.00
N SER A 107 5.35 -4.65 -22.86
CA SER A 107 6.05 -3.77 -23.81
C SER A 107 7.55 -4.07 -23.85
N PHE A 108 8.16 -4.30 -22.69
CA PHE A 108 9.56 -4.70 -22.58
C PHE A 108 9.80 -6.07 -23.25
N SER A 109 8.95 -7.07 -22.98
CA SER A 109 9.02 -8.38 -23.62
C SER A 109 8.98 -8.27 -25.15
N ALA A 110 8.03 -7.48 -25.67
CA ALA A 110 7.91 -7.26 -27.11
C ALA A 110 9.15 -6.57 -27.71
N MET A 111 9.78 -5.66 -26.96
CA MET A 111 11.02 -5.02 -27.39
C MET A 111 12.21 -6.01 -27.41
N VAL A 112 12.30 -6.89 -26.42
CA VAL A 112 13.30 -7.96 -26.35
C VAL A 112 13.12 -8.92 -27.52
N ASP A 113 11.91 -9.43 -27.75
CA ASP A 113 11.60 -10.33 -28.86
C ASP A 113 11.94 -9.67 -30.21
N LYS A 114 11.60 -8.40 -30.39
CA LYS A 114 11.94 -7.65 -31.61
C LYS A 114 13.45 -7.51 -31.79
N SER A 115 14.21 -7.36 -30.71
CA SER A 115 15.66 -7.21 -30.75
C SER A 115 16.34 -8.54 -31.10
N PHE A 116 15.90 -9.65 -30.52
CA PHE A 116 16.35 -10.99 -30.89
C PHE A 116 16.02 -11.32 -32.35
N ASN A 117 14.79 -11.07 -32.80
CA ASN A 117 14.41 -11.26 -34.21
C ASN A 117 15.25 -10.43 -35.18
N LYS A 118 15.72 -9.24 -34.78
CA LYS A 118 16.63 -8.43 -35.60
C LYS A 118 18.03 -9.03 -35.64
N LEU A 119 18.54 -9.50 -34.51
CA LEU A 119 19.86 -10.13 -34.41
C LEU A 119 19.91 -11.43 -35.21
N GLU A 120 18.90 -12.28 -35.09
CA GLU A 120 18.77 -13.52 -35.86
C GLU A 120 18.77 -13.26 -37.37
N LYS A 121 18.04 -12.24 -37.84
CA LYS A 121 18.06 -11.83 -39.26
C LYS A 121 19.41 -11.28 -39.74
N VAL A 122 20.23 -10.72 -38.84
CA VAL A 122 21.59 -10.25 -39.14
C VAL A 122 22.59 -11.40 -39.16
N GLU A 123 22.32 -12.48 -38.44
CA GLU A 123 23.11 -13.71 -38.49
C GLU A 123 22.77 -14.55 -39.74
N ASP A 124 21.50 -14.60 -40.13
CA ASP A 124 21.00 -15.37 -41.29
C ASP A 124 21.27 -14.66 -42.64
N ASN A 125 21.28 -13.31 -42.66
CA ASN A 125 21.91 -12.55 -43.73
C ASN A 125 23.36 -12.33 -43.36
N SER A 126 24.27 -13.19 -43.84
CA SER A 126 25.70 -12.90 -43.87
C SER A 126 25.94 -11.59 -44.63
N LEU A 127 25.85 -10.45 -43.94
CA LEU A 127 26.11 -9.14 -44.50
C LEU A 127 27.56 -9.17 -44.97
N SER A 128 27.76 -8.95 -46.26
CA SER A 128 29.10 -8.73 -46.78
C SER A 128 29.71 -7.58 -45.98
N ILE A 129 30.99 -7.71 -45.64
CA ILE A 129 31.81 -6.67 -44.98
C ILE A 129 31.68 -5.30 -45.67
N GLU A 130 31.26 -5.27 -46.93
CA GLU A 130 31.00 -4.05 -47.71
C GLU A 130 29.78 -3.24 -47.23
N GLU A 131 28.75 -3.87 -46.66
CA GLU A 131 27.52 -3.17 -46.21
C GLU A 131 27.70 -2.55 -44.81
N VAL A 132 28.54 -3.15 -43.98
CA VAL A 132 28.88 -2.65 -42.63
C VAL A 132 29.62 -1.30 -42.70
N MET A 133 30.37 -1.05 -43.78
CA MET A 133 31.11 0.20 -43.99
C MET A 133 30.23 1.40 -44.35
N VAL A 134 28.97 1.20 -44.76
CA VAL A 134 28.04 2.28 -45.15
C VAL A 134 27.32 2.88 -43.93
N VAL A 135 27.18 2.11 -42.85
CA VAL A 135 26.42 2.52 -41.65
C VAL A 135 27.27 3.38 -40.69
N ILE A 136 28.59 3.42 -40.87
CA ILE A 136 29.53 4.18 -40.01
C ILE A 136 29.85 5.61 -40.51
N ARG A 137 28.99 6.20 -41.35
CA ARG A 137 29.05 7.62 -41.73
C ARG A 137 27.83 8.39 -41.27
#